data_AF-A0A1Q3FR31-F1
#
_entry.id   AF-A0A1Q3FR31-F1
#
_cell.length_a   1.000
_cell.length_b   1.000
_cell.length_c   1.000
_cell.angle_alpha   90.00
_cell.angle_beta   90.00
_cell.angle_gamma   90.00
#
_symmetry.space_group_name_H-M   'P 1'
#
loop_
_entity.id
_entity.type
_entity.pdbx_description
1 polymer ?
#
loop_
_entity_poly.entity_id
_entity_poly.type
_entity_poly.pdbx_seq_one_letter_code
_entity_poly.pdbx_strand_id
1 'polypeptide(L)'
;MLRRITLFTLLLCCCCCLITGTNGNGVGEGGSRQRCGVRQDKTRSLITAGHNVQPGDNPWHAAIFQVVPLKHYICGGTLVGQSVVITSAHCVAVPGRSVARHIDELVVQLGKHLLNTKNDAEQEYGLSSIIVHEGFTGENHGHDVALLITQDPVRYGKFIQPACLPTFSLVNDRVVGTIVGWGYTEQSAVSNSLKAAGAPIVSNEHCRNSNAGAFGGSLTEEMFCAGYRNGTNACNGDSGGGLFRNVRGSWFLLGIVSFTAAQGQDENRCSSTDFTAFVDVSKYKRWIKNHSDPTFGTPCTDLGQPAKLKKQYFVHNNKEVTFLEAWRLCQSYGHRLATVTSEEDNQLLEKTIAKSSNPKGPWYIGGTDLGSEGNFLWISTNTPVGYLSGYLNYSPEQPDNAGGNENCLEIGRWGGVVWNDVPCDWRQRYICEYVSR
;
A
#
# COMPACT_ATOMS: atom_id res chain seq x y z
N MET A 1 -55.35 12.26 -58.20
CA MET A 1 -55.81 12.44 -56.82
C MET A 1 -54.60 12.30 -55.90
N LEU A 2 -54.04 13.41 -55.42
CA LEU A 2 -52.82 13.46 -54.61
C LEU A 2 -53.14 14.03 -53.22
N ARG A 3 -52.58 13.38 -52.19
CA ARG A 3 -52.50 13.83 -50.79
C ARG A 3 -51.61 15.08 -50.65
N ARG A 4 -51.86 15.94 -49.64
CA ARG A 4 -50.82 16.61 -48.82
C ARG A 4 -51.39 17.47 -47.66
N ILE A 5 -51.00 17.10 -46.43
CA ILE A 5 -50.23 17.82 -45.38
C ILE A 5 -50.49 19.33 -45.18
N THR A 6 -50.64 19.76 -43.90
CA THR A 6 -50.61 21.17 -43.49
C THR A 6 -49.57 21.42 -42.38
N LEU A 7 -48.86 22.55 -42.55
CA LEU A 7 -47.66 23.07 -41.88
C LEU A 7 -48.00 24.01 -40.71
N PHE A 8 -47.14 24.13 -39.69
CA PHE A 8 -47.02 25.32 -38.85
C PHE A 8 -45.56 25.62 -38.50
N THR A 9 -45.29 26.90 -38.26
CA THR A 9 -44.15 27.71 -38.71
C THR A 9 -42.97 27.81 -37.73
N LEU A 10 -41.76 27.94 -38.31
CA LEU A 10 -40.48 28.33 -37.68
C LEU A 10 -40.46 29.82 -37.30
N LEU A 11 -39.72 30.18 -36.24
CA LEU A 11 -39.08 31.49 -36.12
C LEU A 11 -37.67 31.37 -35.52
N LEU A 12 -36.68 31.67 -36.36
CA LEU A 12 -35.29 31.98 -36.01
C LEU A 12 -35.21 33.45 -35.55
N CYS A 13 -34.38 33.76 -34.55
CA CYS A 13 -33.58 34.97 -34.60
C CYS A 13 -32.27 34.82 -33.80
N CYS A 14 -31.21 35.36 -34.39
CA CYS A 14 -29.80 35.26 -34.05
C CYS A 14 -29.31 36.64 -33.59
N CYS A 15 -28.55 36.76 -32.49
CA CYS A 15 -27.45 37.73 -32.39
C CYS A 15 -26.60 37.62 -31.10
N CYS A 16 -25.31 37.39 -31.33
CA CYS A 16 -24.09 38.00 -30.77
C CYS A 16 -23.92 38.37 -29.28
N CYS A 17 -22.72 37.98 -28.80
CA CYS A 17 -21.99 38.40 -27.59
C CYS A 17 -21.95 39.91 -27.31
N LEU A 18 -21.98 40.29 -26.02
CA LEU A 18 -20.83 40.82 -25.25
C LEU A 18 -21.27 41.31 -23.84
N ILE A 19 -20.68 40.68 -22.81
CA ILE A 19 -20.19 41.19 -21.51
C ILE A 19 -21.01 42.30 -20.79
N THR A 20 -21.52 41.98 -19.60
CA THR A 20 -21.23 42.72 -18.35
C THR A 20 -21.40 41.78 -17.15
N GLY A 21 -20.38 41.74 -16.29
CA GLY A 21 -20.37 40.92 -15.09
C GLY A 21 -21.01 41.63 -13.90
N THR A 22 -21.67 40.86 -13.04
CA THR A 22 -21.87 41.20 -11.63
C THR A 22 -21.70 39.95 -10.79
N ASN A 23 -20.73 40.03 -9.88
CA ASN A 23 -20.41 39.04 -8.85
C ASN A 23 -21.64 38.61 -8.06
N GLY A 24 -21.95 37.32 -8.10
CA GLY A 24 -22.81 36.64 -7.14
C GLY A 24 -22.06 35.45 -6.57
N ASN A 25 -21.65 35.56 -5.30
CA ASN A 25 -20.97 34.53 -4.52
C ASN A 25 -21.82 33.25 -4.44
N GLY A 26 -21.55 32.29 -5.31
CA GLY A 26 -21.90 30.89 -5.10
C GLY A 26 -20.75 30.20 -4.38
N VAL A 27 -20.89 30.02 -3.07
CA VAL A 27 -20.03 29.12 -2.28
C VAL A 27 -20.31 27.70 -2.78
N GLY A 28 -19.51 27.24 -3.73
CA GLY A 28 -19.45 25.82 -4.09
C GLY A 28 -18.81 25.07 -2.93
N GLU A 29 -19.58 24.24 -2.24
CA GLU A 29 -19.07 23.27 -1.30
C GLU A 29 -18.03 22.39 -2.01
N GLY A 30 -16.78 22.52 -1.58
CA GLY A 30 -15.66 21.74 -2.11
C GLY A 30 -15.86 20.26 -1.79
N GLY A 31 -16.25 19.46 -2.78
CA GLY A 31 -16.18 18.01 -2.70
C GLY A 31 -14.75 17.58 -2.38
N SER A 32 -14.54 17.05 -1.18
CA SER A 32 -13.24 16.53 -0.77
C SER A 32 -12.82 15.43 -1.75
N ARG A 33 -11.66 15.58 -2.41
CA ARG A 33 -11.05 14.47 -3.17
C ARG A 33 -10.89 13.28 -2.23
N GLN A 34 -11.72 12.25 -2.43
CA GLN A 34 -11.80 11.07 -1.58
C GLN A 34 -10.45 10.36 -1.54
N ARG A 35 -9.85 10.15 -0.36
CA ARG A 35 -8.50 9.57 -0.22
C ARG A 35 -8.54 8.05 0.00
N CYS A 36 -7.62 7.30 -0.60
CA CYS A 36 -7.46 5.85 -0.38
C CYS A 36 -6.56 5.55 0.82
N GLY A 37 -6.66 4.33 1.35
CA GLY A 37 -5.77 3.81 2.38
C GLY A 37 -5.86 4.54 3.72
N VAL A 38 -6.93 5.32 3.96
CA VAL A 38 -7.13 6.08 5.19
C VAL A 38 -8.29 5.46 5.97
N ARG A 39 -8.02 5.08 7.22
CA ARG A 39 -9.07 4.68 8.16
C ARG A 39 -9.77 5.94 8.69
N GLN A 40 -11.10 5.95 8.64
CA GLN A 40 -11.90 7.06 9.19
C GLN A 40 -12.16 6.91 10.69
N ASP A 41 -12.16 5.67 11.19
CA ASP A 41 -12.26 5.42 12.62
C ASP A 41 -10.89 5.59 13.31
N LYS A 42 -10.76 6.61 14.17
CA LYS A 42 -9.53 6.95 14.88
C LYS A 42 -9.55 6.53 16.35
N THR A 43 -10.69 6.07 16.87
CA THR A 43 -10.79 5.63 18.26
C THR A 43 -10.26 4.21 18.37
N ARG A 44 -8.96 4.09 18.67
CA ARG A 44 -8.33 2.80 18.97
C ARG A 44 -8.44 2.52 20.47
N SER A 45 -9.00 1.37 20.85
CA SER A 45 -8.73 0.82 22.19
C SER A 45 -7.35 0.14 22.15
N LEU A 46 -6.49 0.43 23.14
CA LEU A 46 -5.19 -0.25 23.30
C LEU A 46 -5.43 -1.74 23.58
N ILE A 47 -4.84 -2.64 22.78
CA ILE A 47 -4.93 -4.10 22.99
C ILE A 47 -3.51 -4.70 23.02
N THR A 48 -3.23 -5.46 24.08
CA THR A 48 -2.01 -6.25 24.30
C THR A 48 -2.20 -7.69 23.82
N ALA A 49 -1.20 -8.25 23.12
CA ALA A 49 -1.05 -9.65 22.68
C ALA A 49 -2.16 -10.20 21.76
N GLY A 50 -1.85 -10.32 20.45
CA GLY A 50 -2.75 -10.86 19.41
C GLY A 50 -3.80 -9.83 18.95
N HIS A 51 -3.65 -9.29 17.74
CA HIS A 51 -4.53 -8.22 17.27
C HIS A 51 -5.93 -8.75 16.88
N ASN A 52 -6.88 -8.74 17.81
CA ASN A 52 -8.29 -8.76 17.42
C ASN A 52 -8.59 -7.45 16.66
N VAL A 53 -9.02 -7.60 15.40
CA VAL A 53 -9.41 -6.48 14.54
C VAL A 53 -10.64 -5.81 15.14
N GLN A 54 -10.69 -4.48 15.21
CA GLN A 54 -11.89 -3.75 15.58
C GLN A 54 -12.72 -3.39 14.34
N PRO A 55 -14.05 -3.20 14.45
CA PRO A 55 -14.84 -2.67 13.35
C PRO A 55 -14.22 -1.40 12.77
N GLY A 56 -13.96 -1.38 11.46
CA GLY A 56 -13.35 -0.24 10.76
C GLY A 56 -11.83 -0.23 10.70
N ASP A 57 -11.14 -1.22 11.26
CA ASP A 57 -9.68 -1.35 11.08
C ASP A 57 -9.29 -1.73 9.65
N ASN A 58 -10.12 -2.50 8.95
CA ASN A 58 -9.85 -2.90 7.56
C ASN A 58 -11.03 -2.54 6.66
N PRO A 59 -11.32 -1.24 6.46
CA PRO A 59 -12.54 -0.76 5.80
C PRO A 59 -12.56 -1.04 4.28
N TRP A 60 -11.45 -1.49 3.72
CA TRP A 60 -11.32 -1.91 2.33
C TRP A 60 -11.52 -3.41 2.13
N HIS A 61 -11.55 -4.21 3.19
CA HIS A 61 -11.68 -5.66 3.04
C HIS A 61 -13.12 -6.03 2.65
N ALA A 62 -13.25 -6.86 1.62
CA ALA A 62 -14.51 -7.29 1.05
C ALA A 62 -14.73 -8.77 1.31
N ALA A 63 -15.98 -9.16 1.51
CA ALA A 63 -16.40 -10.56 1.59
C ALA A 63 -17.12 -10.93 0.31
N ILE A 64 -16.68 -11.99 -0.37
CA ILE A 64 -17.28 -12.49 -1.60
C ILE A 64 -18.13 -13.71 -1.23
N PHE A 65 -19.40 -13.65 -1.59
CA PHE A 65 -20.36 -14.72 -1.36
C PHE A 65 -20.81 -15.31 -2.68
N GLN A 66 -20.81 -16.63 -2.76
CA GLN A 66 -21.57 -17.35 -3.78
C GLN A 66 -23.01 -17.45 -3.31
N VAL A 67 -23.99 -17.10 -4.14
CA VAL A 67 -25.42 -17.08 -3.78
C VAL A 67 -26.23 -18.23 -4.38
N VAL A 68 -25.64 -19.01 -5.30
CA VAL A 68 -26.27 -20.17 -5.95
C VAL A 68 -25.47 -21.45 -5.62
N PRO A 69 -26.07 -22.55 -5.13
CA PRO A 69 -27.48 -22.70 -4.78
C PRO A 69 -27.86 -22.08 -3.43
N LEU A 70 -26.89 -21.86 -2.54
CA LEU A 70 -27.10 -21.26 -1.23
C LEU A 70 -26.00 -20.23 -0.95
N LYS A 71 -26.39 -19.15 -0.27
CA LYS A 71 -25.48 -18.07 0.11
C LYS A 71 -24.43 -18.55 1.10
N HIS A 72 -23.17 -18.56 0.69
CA HIS A 72 -22.04 -18.86 1.55
C HIS A 72 -20.81 -18.05 1.15
N TYR A 73 -19.98 -17.75 2.14
CA TYR A 73 -18.71 -17.05 1.95
C TYR A 73 -17.73 -17.97 1.23
N ILE A 74 -17.05 -17.46 0.21
CA ILE A 74 -16.06 -18.21 -0.54
C ILE A 74 -14.65 -17.63 -0.40
N CYS A 75 -14.51 -16.30 -0.46
CA CYS A 75 -13.22 -15.63 -0.52
C CYS A 75 -13.29 -14.20 0.00
N GLY A 76 -12.11 -13.67 0.33
CA GLY A 76 -11.91 -12.26 0.61
C GLY A 76 -11.69 -11.45 -0.68
N GLY A 77 -11.69 -10.14 -0.55
CA GLY A 77 -11.34 -9.20 -1.61
C GLY A 77 -10.90 -7.87 -1.03
N THR A 78 -10.52 -6.94 -1.91
CA THR A 78 -10.11 -5.59 -1.53
C THR A 78 -10.76 -4.53 -2.41
N LEU A 79 -11.50 -3.61 -1.81
CA LEU A 79 -12.02 -2.40 -2.46
C LEU A 79 -10.87 -1.44 -2.78
N VAL A 80 -10.69 -1.07 -4.05
CA VAL A 80 -9.59 -0.21 -4.52
C VAL A 80 -10.08 1.02 -5.30
N GLY A 81 -11.39 1.10 -5.51
CA GLY A 81 -12.07 2.20 -6.21
C GLY A 81 -13.55 2.20 -5.82
N GLN A 82 -14.32 3.10 -6.40
CA GLN A 82 -15.72 3.27 -6.01
C GLN A 82 -16.61 2.12 -6.49
N SER A 83 -16.18 1.36 -7.50
CA SER A 83 -16.93 0.19 -7.99
C SER A 83 -16.04 -1.02 -8.24
N VAL A 84 -14.79 -1.00 -7.75
CA VAL A 84 -13.77 -2.00 -8.13
C VAL A 84 -13.26 -2.72 -6.89
N VAL A 85 -13.46 -4.04 -6.88
CA VAL A 85 -12.90 -4.95 -5.89
C VAL A 85 -11.91 -5.88 -6.57
N ILE A 86 -10.69 -5.97 -6.04
CA ILE A 86 -9.67 -6.91 -6.50
C ILE A 86 -9.73 -8.17 -5.63
N THR A 87 -9.61 -9.33 -6.28
CA THR A 87 -9.57 -10.65 -5.65
C THR A 87 -8.65 -11.58 -6.45
N SER A 88 -8.47 -12.81 -5.99
CA SER A 88 -7.83 -13.86 -6.79
C SER A 88 -8.77 -14.40 -7.87
N ALA A 89 -8.20 -14.84 -8.99
CA ALA A 89 -8.97 -15.36 -10.11
C ALA A 89 -9.62 -16.70 -9.78
N HIS A 90 -8.94 -17.60 -9.05
CA HIS A 90 -9.47 -18.91 -8.70
C HIS A 90 -10.76 -18.84 -7.85
N CYS A 91 -10.98 -17.74 -7.12
CA CYS A 91 -12.22 -17.52 -6.36
C CYS A 91 -13.44 -17.29 -7.24
N VAL A 92 -13.24 -16.76 -8.44
CA VAL A 92 -14.32 -16.24 -9.30
C VAL A 92 -14.34 -16.86 -10.69
N ALA A 93 -13.37 -17.71 -10.99
CA ALA A 93 -13.36 -18.57 -12.15
C ALA A 93 -14.21 -19.83 -11.91
N VAL A 94 -14.69 -20.42 -13.00
CA VAL A 94 -15.33 -21.73 -13.00
C VAL A 94 -14.25 -22.78 -12.66
N PRO A 95 -14.47 -23.68 -11.70
CA PRO A 95 -13.48 -24.69 -11.31
C PRO A 95 -12.95 -25.48 -12.51
N GLY A 96 -11.62 -25.60 -12.61
CA GLY A 96 -10.94 -26.27 -13.73
C GLY A 96 -10.97 -25.51 -15.06
N ARG A 97 -11.41 -24.25 -15.08
CA ARG A 97 -11.44 -23.40 -16.29
C ARG A 97 -10.89 -22.00 -15.99
N SER A 98 -10.27 -21.39 -16.99
CA SER A 98 -9.78 -20.00 -16.90
C SER A 98 -10.84 -18.97 -17.30
N VAL A 99 -12.12 -19.24 -17.00
CA VAL A 99 -13.26 -18.40 -17.40
C VAL A 99 -14.05 -17.98 -16.17
N ALA A 100 -14.47 -16.72 -16.12
CA ALA A 100 -15.29 -16.18 -15.04
C ALA A 100 -16.61 -16.95 -14.87
N ARG A 101 -17.08 -17.03 -13.62
CA ARG A 101 -18.45 -17.45 -13.28
C ARG A 101 -19.48 -16.43 -13.78
N HIS A 102 -20.77 -16.80 -13.76
CA HIS A 102 -21.83 -15.84 -14.07
C HIS A 102 -21.91 -14.78 -12.96
N ILE A 103 -22.17 -13.52 -13.34
CA ILE A 103 -22.25 -12.39 -12.40
C ILE A 103 -23.30 -12.61 -11.30
N ASP A 104 -24.43 -13.22 -11.64
CA ASP A 104 -25.54 -13.49 -10.71
C ASP A 104 -25.24 -14.59 -9.69
N GLU A 105 -24.13 -15.33 -9.85
CA GLU A 105 -23.69 -16.32 -8.87
C GLU A 105 -23.01 -15.68 -7.66
N LEU A 106 -22.54 -14.42 -7.76
CA LEU A 106 -21.70 -13.79 -6.76
C LEU A 106 -22.27 -12.45 -6.29
N VAL A 107 -22.09 -12.17 -5.00
CA VAL A 107 -22.28 -10.83 -4.43
C VAL A 107 -21.08 -10.43 -3.59
N VAL A 108 -20.85 -9.13 -3.50
CA VAL A 108 -19.79 -8.56 -2.65
C VAL A 108 -20.41 -7.83 -1.47
N GLN A 109 -19.96 -8.15 -0.27
CA GLN A 109 -20.32 -7.44 0.95
C GLN A 109 -19.12 -6.64 1.50
N LEU A 110 -19.36 -5.39 1.88
CA LEU A 110 -18.39 -4.44 2.43
C LEU A 110 -18.83 -3.96 3.83
N GLY A 111 -17.88 -3.46 4.62
CA GLY A 111 -18.17 -2.92 5.96
C GLY A 111 -18.43 -4.00 7.02
N LYS A 112 -18.06 -5.25 6.73
CA LYS A 112 -18.25 -6.38 7.64
C LYS A 112 -17.10 -6.49 8.62
N HIS A 113 -17.44 -6.78 9.87
CA HIS A 113 -16.50 -7.24 10.89
C HIS A 113 -16.81 -8.69 11.30
N LEU A 114 -18.09 -8.99 11.49
CA LEU A 114 -18.60 -10.34 11.72
C LEU A 114 -19.23 -10.88 10.42
N LEU A 115 -18.84 -12.07 9.96
CA LEU A 115 -19.38 -12.66 8.72
C LEU A 115 -20.87 -12.96 8.84
N ASN A 116 -21.28 -13.59 9.94
CA ASN A 116 -22.62 -14.15 10.10
C ASN A 116 -23.60 -13.19 10.78
N THR A 117 -23.17 -11.96 11.08
CA THR A 117 -24.00 -10.94 11.73
C THR A 117 -24.15 -9.77 10.78
N LYS A 118 -25.38 -9.29 10.59
CA LYS A 118 -25.67 -8.09 9.83
C LYS A 118 -25.48 -6.86 10.73
N ASN A 119 -24.88 -5.81 10.20
CA ASN A 119 -24.78 -4.51 10.88
C ASN A 119 -25.21 -3.37 9.93
N ASP A 120 -25.55 -2.20 10.50
CA ASP A 120 -26.12 -1.07 9.74
C ASP A 120 -25.13 -0.42 8.76
N ALA A 121 -23.83 -0.66 8.93
CA ALA A 121 -22.79 -0.14 8.03
C ALA A 121 -22.49 -1.06 6.85
N GLU A 122 -23.05 -2.27 6.82
CA GLU A 122 -22.81 -3.24 5.74
C GLU A 122 -23.50 -2.83 4.45
N GLN A 123 -22.81 -3.06 3.35
CA GLN A 123 -23.36 -2.83 2.02
C GLN A 123 -23.12 -4.06 1.16
N GLU A 124 -24.16 -4.51 0.48
CA GLU A 124 -24.13 -5.65 -0.44
C GLU A 124 -24.34 -5.16 -1.86
N TYR A 125 -23.52 -5.64 -2.78
CA TYR A 125 -23.53 -5.27 -4.18
C TYR A 125 -23.55 -6.51 -5.07
N GLY A 126 -24.47 -6.51 -6.04
CA GLY A 126 -24.36 -7.36 -7.23
C GLY A 126 -23.26 -6.86 -8.15
N LEU A 127 -22.92 -7.68 -9.15
CA LEU A 127 -21.82 -7.40 -10.07
C LEU A 127 -22.33 -7.04 -11.46
N SER A 128 -21.74 -6.02 -12.09
CA SER A 128 -21.92 -5.75 -13.52
C SER A 128 -20.93 -6.52 -14.38
N SER A 129 -19.78 -6.90 -13.82
CA SER A 129 -18.74 -7.64 -14.53
C SER A 129 -17.80 -8.39 -13.59
N ILE A 130 -17.29 -9.52 -14.07
CA ILE A 130 -16.18 -10.29 -13.47
C ILE A 130 -15.10 -10.39 -14.54
N ILE A 131 -13.92 -9.83 -14.26
CA ILE A 131 -12.80 -9.77 -15.19
C ILE A 131 -11.67 -10.64 -14.62
N VAL A 132 -11.48 -11.83 -15.19
CA VAL A 132 -10.37 -12.72 -14.87
C VAL A 132 -9.18 -12.37 -15.76
N HIS A 133 -7.97 -12.34 -15.19
CA HIS A 133 -6.76 -12.09 -15.98
C HIS A 133 -6.59 -13.13 -17.10
N GLU A 134 -6.23 -12.69 -18.29
CA GLU A 134 -6.19 -13.51 -19.51
C GLU A 134 -5.12 -14.61 -19.45
N GLY A 135 -4.05 -14.35 -18.69
CA GLY A 135 -3.01 -15.32 -18.38
C GLY A 135 -3.36 -16.31 -17.25
N PHE A 136 -4.55 -16.24 -16.65
CA PHE A 136 -4.87 -17.09 -15.51
C PHE A 136 -4.89 -18.58 -15.90
N THR A 137 -4.20 -19.41 -15.12
CA THR A 137 -4.14 -20.86 -15.30
C THR A 137 -4.47 -21.57 -13.99
N GLY A 138 -5.58 -22.32 -13.99
CA GLY A 138 -6.06 -23.02 -12.80
C GLY A 138 -5.13 -24.11 -12.26
N GLU A 139 -4.20 -24.61 -13.06
CA GLU A 139 -3.29 -25.71 -12.68
C GLU A 139 -2.14 -25.27 -11.76
N ASN A 140 -1.61 -24.06 -11.94
CA ASN A 140 -0.43 -23.56 -11.21
C ASN A 140 -0.67 -22.20 -10.54
N HIS A 141 -1.92 -21.73 -10.49
CA HIS A 141 -2.28 -20.40 -10.00
C HIS A 141 -1.54 -19.25 -10.72
N GLY A 142 -1.09 -19.47 -11.95
CA GLY A 142 -0.45 -18.42 -12.76
C GLY A 142 -1.42 -17.26 -12.95
N HIS A 143 -0.94 -16.02 -12.78
CA HIS A 143 -1.74 -14.80 -12.90
C HIS A 143 -3.08 -14.81 -12.14
N ASP A 144 -3.07 -15.30 -10.90
CA ASP A 144 -4.26 -15.49 -10.07
C ASP A 144 -4.87 -14.18 -9.52
N VAL A 145 -5.32 -13.30 -10.42
CA VAL A 145 -5.93 -12.01 -10.12
C VAL A 145 -7.19 -11.77 -10.96
N ALA A 146 -8.21 -11.20 -10.32
CA ALA A 146 -9.45 -10.79 -10.97
C ALA A 146 -10.00 -9.47 -10.41
N LEU A 147 -10.80 -8.79 -11.22
CA LEU A 147 -11.59 -7.61 -10.82
C LEU A 147 -13.07 -7.97 -10.78
N LEU A 148 -13.73 -7.55 -9.70
CA LEU A 148 -15.18 -7.55 -9.57
C LEU A 148 -15.67 -6.12 -9.66
N ILE A 149 -16.54 -5.87 -10.63
CA ILE A 149 -17.13 -4.56 -10.85
C ILE A 149 -18.53 -4.57 -10.24
N THR A 150 -18.77 -3.73 -9.25
CA THR A 150 -20.09 -3.62 -8.62
C THR A 150 -21.08 -2.94 -9.58
N GLN A 151 -22.34 -3.39 -9.53
CA GLN A 151 -23.41 -2.82 -10.35
C GLN A 151 -23.66 -1.34 -10.04
N ASP A 152 -23.58 -0.97 -8.76
CA ASP A 152 -23.72 0.40 -8.28
C ASP A 152 -22.41 0.89 -7.63
N PRO A 153 -22.14 2.21 -7.64
CA PRO A 153 -21.02 2.80 -6.89
C PRO A 153 -21.17 2.59 -5.38
N VAL A 154 -20.11 2.12 -4.76
CA VAL A 154 -19.99 1.94 -3.31
C VAL A 154 -20.07 3.28 -2.59
N ARG A 155 -20.86 3.29 -1.51
CA ARG A 155 -20.99 4.45 -0.63
C ARG A 155 -19.93 4.39 0.47
N TYR A 156 -18.92 5.25 0.36
CA TYR A 156 -17.91 5.33 1.41
C TYR A 156 -18.48 5.86 2.72
N GLY A 157 -17.94 5.38 3.83
CA GLY A 157 -18.34 5.75 5.17
C GLY A 157 -17.26 5.44 6.19
N LYS A 158 -17.61 5.43 7.48
CA LYS A 158 -16.65 5.16 8.56
C LYS A 158 -15.97 3.79 8.41
N PHE A 159 -16.72 2.80 7.95
CA PHE A 159 -16.34 1.39 7.88
C PHE A 159 -16.08 0.88 6.47
N ILE A 160 -16.26 1.72 5.44
CA ILE A 160 -16.07 1.37 4.03
C ILE A 160 -15.23 2.46 3.37
N GLN A 161 -14.00 2.12 2.99
CA GLN A 161 -13.02 3.00 2.36
C GLN A 161 -12.13 2.18 1.42
N PRO A 162 -11.66 2.72 0.29
CA PRO A 162 -10.79 1.96 -0.61
C PRO A 162 -9.34 1.90 -0.09
N ALA A 163 -8.63 0.82 -0.37
CA ALA A 163 -7.18 0.72 -0.21
C ALA A 163 -6.45 1.40 -1.38
N CYS A 164 -5.20 1.81 -1.16
CA CYS A 164 -4.37 2.33 -2.25
C CYS A 164 -3.72 1.18 -3.05
N LEU A 165 -3.59 1.37 -4.36
CA LEU A 165 -2.78 0.49 -5.20
C LEU A 165 -1.33 0.99 -5.27
N PRO A 166 -0.33 0.10 -5.18
CA PRO A 166 1.08 0.47 -5.28
C PRO A 166 1.40 0.92 -6.72
N THR A 167 2.05 2.07 -6.86
CA THR A 167 2.51 2.57 -8.16
C THR A 167 3.93 2.11 -8.53
N PHE A 168 4.64 1.54 -7.56
CA PHE A 168 6.00 0.97 -7.62
C PHE A 168 6.04 -0.25 -6.69
N SER A 169 7.03 -1.14 -6.86
CA SER A 169 7.12 -2.33 -5.99
C SER A 169 7.44 -1.91 -4.55
N LEU A 170 6.60 -2.37 -3.63
CA LEU A 170 6.76 -2.21 -2.18
C LEU A 170 7.11 -3.56 -1.52
N VAL A 171 7.34 -4.59 -2.33
CA VAL A 171 7.62 -5.97 -1.95
C VAL A 171 9.14 -6.12 -1.89
N ASN A 172 9.67 -6.40 -0.69
CA ASN A 172 11.03 -6.89 -0.47
C ASN A 172 11.09 -7.65 0.85
N ASP A 173 12.13 -8.45 1.05
CA ASP A 173 12.30 -9.37 2.18
C ASP A 173 12.48 -8.69 3.56
N ARG A 174 12.59 -7.37 3.61
CA ARG A 174 12.67 -6.57 4.86
C ARG A 174 11.31 -6.02 5.30
N VAL A 175 10.25 -6.35 4.58
CA VAL A 175 8.91 -5.79 4.80
C VAL A 175 8.03 -6.78 5.52
N VAL A 176 7.37 -6.32 6.59
CA VAL A 176 6.26 -7.04 7.22
C VAL A 176 4.95 -6.44 6.73
N GLY A 177 4.16 -7.24 6.03
CA GLY A 177 2.79 -6.91 5.64
C GLY A 177 1.78 -7.36 6.70
N THR A 178 0.53 -6.93 6.55
CA THR A 178 -0.61 -7.38 7.37
C THR A 178 -1.60 -8.10 6.49
N ILE A 179 -1.74 -9.42 6.70
CA ILE A 179 -2.78 -10.25 6.08
C ILE A 179 -4.09 -9.97 6.81
N VAL A 180 -5.19 -9.89 6.08
CA VAL A 180 -6.52 -9.67 6.64
C VAL A 180 -7.50 -10.65 6.00
N GLY A 181 -8.30 -11.32 6.82
CA GLY A 181 -9.32 -12.26 6.33
C GLY A 181 -10.10 -12.98 7.42
N TRP A 182 -11.05 -13.79 6.96
CA TRP A 182 -11.92 -14.64 7.79
C TRP A 182 -11.62 -16.12 7.61
N GLY A 183 -10.49 -16.48 6.99
CA GLY A 183 -10.13 -17.85 6.69
C GLY A 183 -10.07 -18.77 7.90
N TYR A 184 -9.83 -20.03 7.61
CA TYR A 184 -9.84 -21.11 8.58
C TYR A 184 -8.87 -20.83 9.73
N THR A 185 -9.40 -20.92 10.95
CA THR A 185 -8.60 -20.83 12.17
C THR A 185 -8.18 -22.21 12.65
N GLU A 186 -7.53 -22.28 13.82
CA GLU A 186 -7.19 -23.54 14.48
C GLU A 186 -8.40 -24.47 14.75
N GLN A 187 -9.62 -23.92 14.68
CA GLN A 187 -10.86 -24.68 14.78
C GLN A 187 -11.30 -25.33 13.45
N SER A 188 -10.50 -25.24 12.39
CA SER A 188 -10.79 -25.77 11.05
C SER A 188 -12.12 -25.27 10.47
N ALA A 189 -12.47 -24.03 10.79
CA ALA A 189 -13.66 -23.34 10.32
C ALA A 189 -13.35 -21.88 10.03
N VAL A 190 -14.08 -21.31 9.08
CA VAL A 190 -14.06 -19.87 8.77
C VAL A 190 -14.35 -19.08 10.05
N SER A 191 -13.49 -18.12 10.37
CA SER A 191 -13.66 -17.25 11.53
C SER A 191 -14.89 -16.34 11.35
N ASN A 192 -15.79 -16.29 12.34
CA ASN A 192 -16.86 -15.31 12.29
C ASN A 192 -16.33 -13.87 12.38
N SER A 193 -15.29 -13.61 13.18
CA SER A 193 -14.69 -12.28 13.34
C SER A 193 -13.52 -12.06 12.39
N LEU A 194 -13.42 -10.87 11.78
CA LEU A 194 -12.28 -10.54 10.93
C LEU A 194 -10.98 -10.61 11.73
N LYS A 195 -9.94 -11.24 11.17
CA LYS A 195 -8.62 -11.36 11.78
C LYS A 195 -7.58 -10.63 10.95
N ALA A 196 -6.48 -10.28 11.61
CA ALA A 196 -5.32 -9.70 10.97
C ALA A 196 -4.04 -10.28 11.57
N ALA A 197 -3.05 -10.52 10.73
CA ALA A 197 -1.78 -11.11 11.14
C ALA A 197 -0.62 -10.46 10.39
N GLY A 198 0.50 -10.26 11.09
CA GLY A 198 1.74 -9.83 10.46
C GLY A 198 2.34 -10.99 9.64
N ALA A 199 2.89 -10.68 8.48
CA ALA A 199 3.60 -11.64 7.65
C ALA A 199 4.84 -10.98 7.01
N PRO A 200 6.07 -11.38 7.41
CA PRO A 200 7.28 -10.91 6.76
C PRO A 200 7.35 -11.50 5.35
N ILE A 201 7.61 -10.63 4.38
CA ILE A 201 7.89 -11.03 3.00
C ILE A 201 9.26 -11.73 2.99
N VAL A 202 9.40 -12.78 2.19
CA VAL A 202 10.65 -13.53 2.04
C VAL A 202 11.03 -13.63 0.57
N SER A 203 12.31 -13.90 0.30
CA SER A 203 12.76 -14.10 -1.08
C SER A 203 12.11 -15.33 -1.72
N ASN A 204 11.87 -15.27 -3.03
CA ASN A 204 11.30 -16.40 -3.78
C ASN A 204 12.21 -17.64 -3.74
N GLU A 205 13.52 -17.45 -3.59
CA GLU A 205 14.47 -18.54 -3.36
C GLU A 205 14.25 -19.19 -2.00
N HIS A 206 14.17 -18.42 -0.93
CA HIS A 206 13.93 -18.94 0.41
C HIS A 206 12.58 -19.67 0.49
N CYS A 207 11.54 -19.11 -0.15
CA CYS A 207 10.23 -19.75 -0.23
C CYS A 207 10.29 -21.10 -0.97
N ARG A 208 10.89 -21.14 -2.17
CA ARG A 208 11.04 -22.39 -2.94
C ARG A 208 11.84 -23.45 -2.20
N ASN A 209 12.94 -23.06 -1.56
CA ASN A 209 13.79 -23.97 -0.79
C ASN A 209 13.10 -24.48 0.49
N SER A 210 12.16 -23.71 1.05
CA SER A 210 11.43 -24.14 2.26
C SER A 210 10.49 -25.31 2.00
N ASN A 211 9.86 -25.35 0.82
CA ASN A 211 8.95 -26.43 0.41
C ASN A 211 8.86 -26.48 -1.12
N ALA A 212 9.78 -27.23 -1.73
CA ALA A 212 9.88 -27.33 -3.19
C ALA A 212 8.64 -27.98 -3.83
N GLY A 213 7.94 -28.86 -3.10
CA GLY A 213 6.71 -29.50 -3.59
C GLY A 213 5.56 -28.50 -3.76
N ALA A 214 5.41 -27.56 -2.81
CA ALA A 214 4.35 -26.56 -2.85
C ALA A 214 4.71 -25.36 -3.75
N PHE A 215 5.96 -24.88 -3.70
CA PHE A 215 6.35 -23.61 -4.33
C PHE A 215 7.26 -23.75 -5.55
N GLY A 216 7.95 -24.88 -5.72
CA GLY A 216 9.02 -25.02 -6.71
C GLY A 216 8.58 -24.82 -8.16
N GLY A 217 7.42 -25.41 -8.53
CA GLY A 217 6.85 -25.31 -9.88
C GLY A 217 5.80 -24.21 -10.06
N SER A 218 5.25 -23.68 -8.97
CA SER A 218 4.10 -22.76 -8.99
C SER A 218 4.49 -21.30 -8.77
N LEU A 219 5.62 -21.01 -8.12
CA LEU A 219 6.02 -19.65 -7.79
C LEU A 219 6.65 -18.93 -9.00
N THR A 220 5.94 -17.93 -9.54
CA THR A 220 6.38 -17.10 -10.67
C THR A 220 7.03 -15.78 -10.24
N GLU A 221 7.51 -14.97 -11.18
CA GLU A 221 8.09 -13.64 -10.91
C GLU A 221 7.03 -12.58 -10.56
N GLU A 222 5.76 -12.85 -10.85
CA GLU A 222 4.59 -12.06 -10.48
C GLU A 222 4.05 -12.42 -9.10
N MET A 223 4.75 -13.29 -8.37
CA MET A 223 4.40 -13.73 -7.04
C MET A 223 5.51 -13.46 -6.04
N PHE A 224 5.12 -13.39 -4.76
CA PHE A 224 6.05 -13.38 -3.65
C PHE A 224 5.49 -14.18 -2.47
N CYS A 225 6.33 -14.59 -1.54
CA CYS A 225 5.91 -15.29 -0.34
C CYS A 225 5.99 -14.42 0.90
N ALA A 226 5.12 -14.67 1.87
CA ALA A 226 5.21 -14.07 3.19
C ALA A 226 4.71 -15.01 4.29
N GLY A 227 5.26 -14.87 5.51
CA GLY A 227 4.82 -15.61 6.69
C GLY A 227 5.92 -15.83 7.74
N TYR A 228 5.53 -16.02 9.00
CA TYR A 228 6.48 -16.28 10.09
C TYR A 228 6.81 -17.77 10.29
N ARG A 229 6.03 -18.68 9.68
CA ARG A 229 6.13 -20.14 9.87
C ARG A 229 6.05 -20.60 11.33
N ASN A 230 5.47 -19.77 12.20
CA ASN A 230 5.40 -19.97 13.64
C ASN A 230 3.98 -20.34 14.13
N GLY A 231 3.12 -20.85 13.24
CA GLY A 231 1.70 -21.03 13.49
C GLY A 231 0.81 -19.93 12.88
N THR A 232 1.39 -18.77 12.53
CA THR A 232 0.66 -17.69 11.87
C THR A 232 0.75 -17.81 10.36
N ASN A 233 -0.36 -18.15 9.70
CA ASN A 233 -0.43 -18.23 8.23
C ASN A 233 -1.83 -17.85 7.71
N ALA A 234 -1.94 -17.50 6.42
CA ALA A 234 -3.24 -17.45 5.76
C ALA A 234 -3.75 -18.88 5.56
N CYS A 235 -5.07 -19.04 5.50
CA CYS A 235 -5.67 -20.34 5.23
C CYS A 235 -6.90 -20.25 4.32
N ASN A 236 -7.54 -21.38 4.06
CA ASN A 236 -8.74 -21.50 3.23
C ASN A 236 -9.79 -20.48 3.66
N GLY A 237 -10.29 -19.71 2.70
CA GLY A 237 -11.18 -18.56 2.95
C GLY A 237 -10.47 -17.21 3.12
N ASP A 238 -9.14 -17.16 3.29
CA ASP A 238 -8.37 -15.90 3.17
C ASP A 238 -8.01 -15.59 1.71
N SER A 239 -8.13 -16.55 0.80
CA SER A 239 -7.91 -16.38 -0.65
C SER A 239 -8.63 -15.17 -1.20
N GLY A 240 -7.95 -14.42 -2.07
CA GLY A 240 -8.45 -13.15 -2.61
C GLY A 240 -8.36 -11.97 -1.63
N GLY A 241 -8.19 -12.24 -0.33
CA GLY A 241 -7.86 -11.25 0.68
C GLY A 241 -6.52 -10.57 0.42
N GLY A 242 -6.31 -9.42 1.08
CA GLY A 242 -5.14 -8.57 0.84
C GLY A 242 -4.04 -8.72 1.88
N LEU A 243 -2.79 -8.58 1.43
CA LEU A 243 -1.64 -8.23 2.26
C LEU A 243 -1.41 -6.73 2.17
N PHE A 244 -1.49 -6.03 3.30
CA PHE A 244 -1.41 -4.57 3.33
C PHE A 244 -0.17 -4.05 4.03
N ARG A 245 0.30 -2.86 3.61
CA ARG A 245 1.34 -2.11 4.32
C ARG A 245 0.92 -0.67 4.51
N ASN A 246 1.11 -0.14 5.72
CA ASN A 246 0.99 1.29 5.96
C ASN A 246 2.30 2.00 5.54
N VAL A 247 2.19 2.91 4.59
CA VAL A 247 3.29 3.78 4.14
C VAL A 247 2.87 5.21 4.37
N ARG A 248 3.54 5.88 5.32
CA ARG A 248 3.33 7.31 5.64
C ARG A 248 1.85 7.67 5.93
N GLY A 249 1.12 6.77 6.59
CA GLY A 249 -0.27 6.98 6.98
C GLY A 249 -1.31 6.44 6.00
N SER A 250 -0.91 5.95 4.83
CA SER A 250 -1.80 5.34 3.84
C SER A 250 -1.56 3.83 3.73
N TRP A 251 -2.62 3.04 3.70
CA TRP A 251 -2.57 1.59 3.52
C TRP A 251 -2.62 1.21 2.04
N PHE A 252 -1.62 0.44 1.62
CA PHE A 252 -1.47 -0.07 0.25
C PHE A 252 -1.69 -1.57 0.21
N LEU A 253 -2.39 -2.05 -0.82
CA LEU A 253 -2.52 -3.47 -1.14
C LEU A 253 -1.26 -3.95 -1.85
N LEU A 254 -0.40 -4.70 -1.14
CA LEU A 254 0.85 -5.22 -1.71
C LEU A 254 0.64 -6.52 -2.46
N GLY A 255 -0.16 -7.42 -1.89
CA GLY A 255 -0.42 -8.71 -2.49
C GLY A 255 -1.83 -9.22 -2.27
N ILE A 256 -2.21 -10.20 -3.07
CA ILE A 256 -3.48 -10.92 -2.99
C ILE A 256 -3.16 -12.36 -2.57
N VAL A 257 -3.80 -12.86 -1.51
CA VAL A 257 -3.64 -14.26 -1.06
C VAL A 257 -4.03 -15.18 -2.21
N SER A 258 -3.09 -16.03 -2.66
CA SER A 258 -3.29 -16.96 -3.78
C SER A 258 -3.34 -18.40 -3.29
N PHE A 259 -2.24 -18.94 -2.76
CA PHE A 259 -2.18 -20.33 -2.28
C PHE A 259 -1.18 -20.51 -1.13
N THR A 260 -1.31 -21.61 -0.41
CA THR A 260 -0.40 -22.06 0.65
C THR A 260 -0.27 -23.58 0.59
N ALA A 261 0.79 -24.14 1.19
CA ALA A 261 0.92 -25.59 1.30
C ALA A 261 -0.20 -26.21 2.16
N ALA A 262 -0.69 -27.38 1.73
CA ALA A 262 -1.61 -28.18 2.52
C ALA A 262 -0.91 -28.87 3.71
N GLN A 263 -1.66 -29.14 4.77
CA GLN A 263 -1.21 -29.89 5.93
C GLN A 263 -1.42 -31.39 5.68
N GLY A 264 -0.37 -32.07 5.23
CA GLY A 264 -0.44 -33.51 4.94
C GLY A 264 -1.24 -33.80 3.67
N GLN A 265 -2.21 -34.72 3.75
CA GLN A 265 -3.08 -35.11 2.62
C GLN A 265 -4.44 -34.39 2.64
N ASP A 266 -4.71 -33.54 3.64
CA ASP A 266 -5.97 -32.80 3.75
C ASP A 266 -5.79 -31.38 3.21
N GLU A 267 -6.21 -31.18 1.95
CA GLU A 267 -6.19 -29.88 1.27
C GLU A 267 -7.03 -28.81 1.99
N ASN A 268 -7.97 -29.22 2.86
CA ASN A 268 -8.76 -28.27 3.65
C ASN A 268 -8.00 -27.68 4.84
N ARG A 269 -6.84 -28.24 5.18
CA ARG A 269 -6.00 -27.76 6.28
C ARG A 269 -4.74 -27.14 5.72
N CYS A 270 -4.46 -25.91 6.11
CA CYS A 270 -3.28 -25.20 5.66
C CYS A 270 -2.10 -25.48 6.59
N SER A 271 -0.92 -25.64 6.02
CA SER A 271 0.31 -25.75 6.81
C SER A 271 0.62 -24.41 7.47
N SER A 272 0.55 -24.36 8.80
CA SER A 272 0.90 -23.16 9.57
C SER A 272 2.41 -22.94 9.75
N THR A 273 3.21 -23.88 9.21
CA THR A 273 4.68 -23.87 9.20
C THR A 273 5.28 -23.58 7.82
N ASP A 274 4.43 -23.36 6.81
CA ASP A 274 4.84 -22.92 5.48
C ASP A 274 4.55 -21.42 5.29
N PHE A 275 5.08 -20.85 4.20
CA PHE A 275 4.72 -19.50 3.77
C PHE A 275 3.39 -19.50 3.01
N THR A 276 2.78 -18.32 2.83
CA THR A 276 1.71 -18.10 1.86
C THR A 276 2.28 -17.42 0.62
N ALA A 277 1.86 -17.86 -0.56
CA ALA A 277 2.14 -17.21 -1.84
C ALA A 277 1.07 -16.15 -2.15
N PHE A 278 1.54 -15.00 -2.59
CA PHE A 278 0.73 -13.85 -2.94
C PHE A 278 1.01 -13.42 -4.37
N VAL A 279 -0.02 -12.93 -5.06
CA VAL A 279 0.16 -12.18 -6.30
C VAL A 279 0.75 -10.80 -5.98
N ASP A 280 1.84 -10.39 -6.63
CA ASP A 280 2.40 -9.03 -6.52
C ASP A 280 1.54 -8.03 -7.29
N VAL A 281 0.71 -7.27 -6.59
CA VAL A 281 -0.22 -6.31 -7.18
C VAL A 281 0.49 -5.24 -8.01
N SER A 282 1.75 -4.90 -7.67
CA SER A 282 2.51 -3.89 -8.40
C SER A 282 2.81 -4.31 -9.85
N LYS A 283 2.85 -5.62 -10.12
CA LYS A 283 3.05 -6.20 -11.46
C LYS A 283 1.82 -6.06 -12.36
N TYR A 284 0.63 -5.95 -11.76
CA TYR A 284 -0.65 -5.89 -12.49
C TYR A 284 -1.21 -4.48 -12.65
N LYS A 285 -0.48 -3.42 -12.24
CA LYS A 285 -0.93 -2.03 -12.33
C LYS A 285 -1.48 -1.65 -13.71
N ARG A 286 -0.78 -2.04 -14.79
CA ARG A 286 -1.21 -1.76 -16.17
C ARG A 286 -2.49 -2.52 -16.52
N TRP A 287 -2.54 -3.80 -16.17
CA TRP A 287 -3.70 -4.65 -16.42
C TRP A 287 -4.94 -4.13 -15.68
N ILE A 288 -4.80 -3.79 -14.40
CA ILE A 288 -5.86 -3.18 -13.59
C ILE A 288 -6.36 -1.91 -14.27
N LYS A 289 -5.44 -1.01 -14.66
CA LYS A 289 -5.78 0.27 -15.32
C LYS A 289 -6.55 0.07 -16.63
N ASN A 290 -6.16 -0.91 -17.44
CA ASN A 290 -6.80 -1.15 -18.75
C ASN A 290 -8.21 -1.73 -18.61
N HIS A 291 -8.45 -2.51 -17.56
CA HIS A 291 -9.75 -3.12 -17.27
C HIS A 291 -10.61 -2.27 -16.34
N SER A 292 -10.12 -1.09 -15.98
CA SER A 292 -10.81 -0.05 -15.25
C SER A 292 -10.91 1.22 -16.12
N ASP A 293 -11.62 1.13 -17.24
CA ASP A 293 -12.23 2.25 -17.99
C ASP A 293 -12.67 3.42 -17.09
N PRO A 294 -12.59 4.69 -17.54
CA PRO A 294 -13.11 5.85 -16.82
C PRO A 294 -14.59 5.76 -16.36
N THR A 295 -15.40 4.88 -16.93
CA THR A 295 -16.78 4.56 -16.48
C THR A 295 -16.82 3.52 -15.35
N PHE A 296 -15.80 2.69 -15.19
CA PHE A 296 -15.55 1.91 -13.99
C PHE A 296 -14.99 2.87 -12.94
N GLY A 297 -15.76 3.13 -11.87
CA GLY A 297 -15.43 4.12 -10.84
C GLY A 297 -13.93 4.19 -10.58
N THR A 298 -13.33 5.35 -10.88
CA THR A 298 -11.89 5.52 -11.12
C THR A 298 -11.10 4.74 -10.07
N PRO A 299 -10.26 3.75 -10.45
CA PRO A 299 -9.33 3.17 -9.49
C PRO A 299 -8.58 4.31 -8.84
N CYS A 300 -8.21 4.16 -7.57
CA CYS A 300 -7.37 5.12 -6.88
C CYS A 300 -5.98 5.18 -7.53
N THR A 301 -5.88 5.75 -8.73
CA THR A 301 -4.69 5.89 -9.54
C THR A 301 -4.22 7.34 -9.59
N ASP A 302 -5.01 8.28 -9.05
CA ASP A 302 -4.60 9.69 -9.02
C ASP A 302 -5.13 10.48 -7.81
N LEU A 303 -5.02 9.89 -6.62
CA LEU A 303 -4.98 10.68 -5.41
C LEU A 303 -3.53 11.01 -5.18
N GLY A 304 -3.19 12.23 -5.60
CA GLY A 304 -1.86 12.75 -5.81
C GLY A 304 -0.82 12.17 -4.86
N GLN A 305 0.39 11.97 -5.42
CA GLN A 305 1.63 11.79 -4.67
C GLN A 305 1.47 12.38 -3.27
N PRO A 306 1.72 11.61 -2.19
CA PRO A 306 1.60 12.12 -0.82
C PRO A 306 2.22 13.50 -0.81
N ALA A 307 1.42 14.54 -0.49
CA ALA A 307 1.77 15.94 -0.72
C ALA A 307 3.28 16.10 -0.50
N LYS A 308 4.02 16.31 -1.60
CA LYS A 308 5.49 16.17 -1.60
C LYS A 308 5.99 17.09 -0.51
N LEU A 309 6.34 16.50 0.64
CA LEU A 309 6.74 17.23 1.83
C LEU A 309 7.89 18.11 1.39
N LYS A 310 7.67 19.42 1.39
CA LYS A 310 8.68 20.36 0.90
C LYS A 310 9.72 20.48 2.01
N LYS A 311 10.86 19.84 1.79
CA LYS A 311 12.04 19.98 2.63
C LYS A 311 12.75 21.28 2.31
N GLN A 312 13.30 21.89 3.34
CA GLN A 312 14.26 22.99 3.24
C GLN A 312 15.41 22.65 4.17
N TYR A 313 16.65 22.73 3.67
CA TYR A 313 17.84 22.44 4.45
C TYR A 313 18.51 23.72 4.94
N PHE A 314 19.14 23.64 6.11
CA PHE A 314 19.84 24.73 6.77
C PHE A 314 21.22 24.23 7.16
N VAL A 315 22.26 24.78 6.55
CA VAL A 315 23.66 24.38 6.76
C VAL A 315 24.24 25.20 7.89
N HIS A 316 24.59 24.56 9.01
CA HIS A 316 25.14 25.22 10.18
C HIS A 316 26.67 25.07 10.21
N ASN A 317 27.36 26.10 9.71
CA ASN A 317 28.82 26.13 9.60
C ASN A 317 29.53 26.83 10.75
N ASN A 318 28.80 27.43 11.68
CA ASN A 318 29.33 28.31 12.72
C ASN A 318 29.78 27.57 14.00
N LYS A 319 29.49 26.27 14.14
CA LYS A 319 29.83 25.49 15.32
C LYS A 319 30.02 24.01 14.99
N GLU A 320 31.05 23.41 15.59
CA GLU A 320 31.30 21.97 15.54
C GLU A 320 30.84 21.30 16.85
N VAL A 321 30.04 20.26 16.69
CA VAL A 321 29.31 19.59 17.77
C VAL A 321 29.29 18.08 17.54
N THR A 322 29.02 17.32 18.60
CA THR A 322 28.79 15.87 18.47
C THR A 322 27.45 15.59 17.81
N PHE A 323 27.22 14.35 17.35
CA PHE A 323 25.98 13.98 16.67
C PHE A 323 24.73 14.27 17.51
N LEU A 324 24.75 13.88 18.79
CA LEU A 324 23.60 14.09 19.68
C LEU A 324 23.37 15.57 20.01
N GLU A 325 24.45 16.36 20.09
CA GLU A 325 24.38 17.82 20.21
C GLU A 325 23.76 18.45 18.94
N ALA A 326 24.16 18.02 17.74
CA ALA A 326 23.58 18.48 16.48
C ALA A 326 22.07 18.18 16.40
N TRP A 327 21.67 16.96 16.77
CA TRP A 327 20.26 16.57 16.80
C TRP A 327 19.42 17.47 17.72
N ARG A 328 19.90 17.72 18.94
CA ARG A 328 19.25 18.61 19.90
C ARG A 328 19.21 20.07 19.43
N LEU A 329 20.27 20.56 18.80
CA LEU A 329 20.32 21.91 18.26
C LEU A 329 19.29 22.10 17.13
N CYS A 330 19.18 21.16 16.20
CA CYS A 330 18.14 21.23 15.17
C CYS A 330 16.73 21.27 15.78
N GLN A 331 16.46 20.45 16.79
CA GLN A 331 15.18 20.48 17.52
C GLN A 331 14.92 21.84 18.19
N SER A 332 15.95 22.47 18.76
CA SER A 332 15.82 23.78 19.40
C SER A 332 15.42 24.90 18.44
N TYR A 333 15.73 24.76 17.14
CA TYR A 333 15.29 25.69 16.10
C TYR A 333 13.87 25.41 15.59
N GLY A 334 13.19 24.37 16.09
CA GLY A 334 11.93 23.86 15.52
C GLY A 334 12.13 23.05 14.23
N HIS A 335 13.37 22.61 13.98
CA HIS A 335 13.77 21.83 12.81
C HIS A 335 14.11 20.40 13.28
N ARG A 336 14.62 19.57 12.37
CA ARG A 336 15.15 18.24 12.72
C ARG A 336 16.46 17.99 11.99
N LEU A 337 17.29 17.07 12.47
CA LEU A 337 18.53 16.72 11.76
C LEU A 337 18.18 16.14 10.38
N ALA A 338 18.88 16.57 9.33
CA ALA A 338 18.45 16.34 7.94
C ALA A 338 18.25 14.85 7.61
N THR A 339 17.21 14.54 6.85
CA THR A 339 16.97 13.18 6.33
C THR A 339 17.07 13.23 4.81
N VAL A 340 17.77 12.28 4.21
CA VAL A 340 17.96 12.23 2.75
C VAL A 340 17.28 10.99 2.21
N THR A 341 16.11 11.18 1.61
CA THR A 341 15.20 10.08 1.27
C THR A 341 14.90 9.98 -0.22
N SER A 342 15.45 10.84 -1.06
CA SER A 342 15.31 10.74 -2.51
C SER A 342 16.43 11.50 -3.23
N GLU A 343 16.51 11.31 -4.54
CA GLU A 343 17.47 12.04 -5.37
C GLU A 343 17.20 13.55 -5.36
N GLU A 344 15.93 13.97 -5.24
CA GLU A 344 15.61 15.39 -5.12
C GLU A 344 16.06 16.00 -3.79
N ASP A 345 16.05 15.22 -2.70
CA ASP A 345 16.62 15.66 -1.42
C ASP A 345 18.12 15.91 -1.57
N ASN A 346 18.81 15.03 -2.31
CA ASN A 346 20.23 15.09 -2.58
C ASN A 346 20.60 16.35 -3.40
N GLN A 347 19.89 16.57 -4.51
CA GLN A 347 20.05 17.77 -5.34
C GLN A 347 19.74 19.07 -4.57
N LEU A 348 18.77 19.03 -3.65
CA LEU A 348 18.44 20.18 -2.82
C LEU A 348 19.54 20.45 -1.80
N LEU A 349 20.13 19.42 -1.20
CA LEU A 349 21.29 19.54 -0.32
C LEU A 349 22.48 20.15 -1.06
N GLU A 350 22.84 19.64 -2.24
CA GLU A 350 23.93 20.19 -3.05
C GLU A 350 23.75 21.69 -3.31
N LYS A 351 22.55 22.09 -3.74
CA LYS A 351 22.22 23.50 -4.00
C LYS A 351 22.29 24.36 -2.73
N THR A 352 21.90 23.80 -1.58
CA THR A 352 21.90 24.53 -0.31
C THR A 352 23.33 24.68 0.21
N ILE A 353 24.14 23.63 0.14
CA ILE A 353 25.56 23.64 0.54
C ILE A 353 26.35 24.61 -0.34
N ALA A 354 26.14 24.60 -1.65
CA ALA A 354 26.82 25.51 -2.59
C ALA A 354 26.54 27.00 -2.31
N LYS A 355 25.39 27.32 -1.71
CA LYS A 355 25.01 28.68 -1.30
C LYS A 355 25.46 29.05 0.11
N SER A 356 25.97 28.10 0.89
CA SER A 356 26.40 28.32 2.26
C SER A 356 27.73 29.09 2.30
N SER A 357 28.02 29.74 3.43
CA SER A 357 29.26 30.52 3.63
C SER A 357 30.55 29.69 3.58
N ASN A 358 30.46 28.36 3.75
CA ASN A 358 31.59 27.43 3.66
C ASN A 358 31.07 26.10 3.07
N PRO A 359 31.21 25.88 1.75
CA PRO A 359 30.63 24.73 1.06
C PRO A 359 31.49 23.47 1.11
N LYS A 360 32.54 23.43 1.94
CA LYS A 360 33.35 22.22 2.16
C LYS A 360 32.91 21.55 3.44
N GLY A 361 32.59 20.25 3.41
CA GLY A 361 32.14 19.47 4.57
C GLY A 361 33.26 19.10 5.54
N PRO A 362 33.04 18.16 6.47
CA PRO A 362 31.86 17.30 6.60
C PRO A 362 30.70 17.91 7.42
N TRP A 363 29.50 17.37 7.25
CA TRP A 363 28.34 17.68 8.08
C TRP A 363 27.57 16.44 8.52
N TYR A 364 27.13 16.41 9.78
CA TYR A 364 26.17 15.42 10.25
C TYR A 364 24.81 15.56 9.56
N ILE A 365 24.26 14.41 9.19
CA ILE A 365 22.86 14.20 8.81
C ILE A 365 22.23 13.19 9.78
N GLY A 366 20.91 13.02 9.76
CA GLY A 366 20.15 12.34 10.81
C GLY A 366 20.26 10.82 10.88
N GLY A 367 21.16 10.18 10.13
CA GLY A 367 21.29 8.72 10.13
C GLY A 367 22.15 8.23 11.29
N THR A 368 21.74 7.16 11.96
CA THR A 368 22.52 6.52 13.02
C THR A 368 22.06 5.08 13.26
N ASP A 369 22.94 4.20 13.70
CA ASP A 369 22.66 2.83 14.10
C ASP A 369 23.01 2.56 15.59
N LEU A 370 23.20 3.61 16.40
CA LEU A 370 23.46 3.52 17.85
C LEU A 370 22.45 2.64 18.63
N GLY A 371 21.23 2.46 18.10
CA GLY A 371 20.21 1.61 18.71
C GLY A 371 20.29 0.13 18.30
N SER A 372 20.97 -0.18 17.20
CA SER A 372 21.19 -1.52 16.68
C SER A 372 22.30 -1.47 15.62
N GLU A 373 23.48 -1.92 16.00
CA GLU A 373 24.66 -2.05 15.13
C GLU A 373 24.29 -2.62 13.73
N GLY A 374 24.71 -1.92 12.67
CA GLY A 374 24.46 -2.30 11.27
C GLY A 374 23.05 -1.96 10.74
N ASN A 375 22.17 -1.39 11.57
CA ASN A 375 20.80 -1.02 11.19
C ASN A 375 20.55 0.49 11.32
N PHE A 376 20.99 1.24 10.31
CA PHE A 376 20.83 2.70 10.28
C PHE A 376 19.35 3.15 10.24
N LEU A 377 19.04 4.12 11.09
CA LEU A 377 17.76 4.80 11.20
C LEU A 377 17.91 6.32 11.10
N TRP A 378 16.90 6.98 10.54
CA TRP A 378 16.76 8.43 10.61
C TRP A 378 16.25 8.81 12.00
N ILE A 379 17.13 9.32 12.88
CA ILE A 379 16.79 9.70 14.27
C ILE A 379 15.65 10.73 14.33
N SER A 380 15.53 11.56 13.30
CA SER A 380 14.51 12.61 13.17
C SER A 380 13.10 12.09 12.85
N THR A 381 12.97 10.89 12.30
CA THR A 381 11.67 10.29 11.92
C THR A 381 11.43 8.93 12.56
N ASN A 382 12.45 8.37 13.21
CA ASN A 382 12.44 7.00 13.72
C ASN A 382 12.07 5.97 12.64
N THR A 383 12.65 6.13 11.45
CA THR A 383 12.42 5.23 10.30
C THR A 383 13.75 4.71 9.77
N PRO A 384 13.85 3.43 9.38
CA PRO A 384 15.11 2.91 8.83
C PRO A 384 15.53 3.68 7.57
N VAL A 385 16.84 3.85 7.38
CA VAL A 385 17.41 4.45 6.17
C VAL A 385 17.02 3.59 4.97
N GLY A 386 16.58 4.23 3.87
CA GLY A 386 16.05 3.55 2.68
C GLY A 386 14.64 2.92 2.81
N TYR A 387 14.03 2.83 4.01
CA TYR A 387 12.77 2.09 4.23
C TYR A 387 11.55 2.54 3.42
N LEU A 388 11.42 3.85 3.17
CA LEU A 388 10.25 4.45 2.50
C LEU A 388 10.44 4.67 1.00
N SER A 389 11.68 4.75 0.52
CA SER A 389 12.01 5.18 -0.85
C SER A 389 13.01 4.30 -1.58
N GLY A 390 13.69 3.38 -0.88
CA GLY A 390 14.83 2.62 -1.42
C GLY A 390 16.06 3.47 -1.72
N TYR A 391 16.03 4.77 -1.43
CA TYR A 391 17.12 5.69 -1.74
C TYR A 391 18.26 5.53 -0.75
N LEU A 392 19.44 5.21 -1.28
CA LEU A 392 20.71 5.16 -0.57
C LEU A 392 21.73 5.94 -1.40
N ASN A 393 22.56 6.76 -0.75
CA ASN A 393 23.61 7.53 -1.41
C ASN A 393 24.94 7.42 -0.67
N TYR A 394 25.28 6.21 -0.22
CA TYR A 394 26.58 5.94 0.38
C TYR A 394 27.72 6.14 -0.62
N SER A 395 28.85 6.63 -0.13
CA SER A 395 30.11 6.60 -0.88
C SER A 395 30.50 5.14 -1.19
N PRO A 396 31.33 4.87 -2.21
CA PRO A 396 31.87 3.53 -2.41
C PRO A 396 32.48 2.97 -1.11
N GLU A 397 32.18 1.71 -0.82
CA GLU A 397 32.63 0.96 0.37
C GLU A 397 32.00 1.38 1.70
N GLN A 398 31.05 2.33 1.71
CA GLN A 398 30.34 2.78 2.91
C GLN A 398 28.94 2.14 3.06
N PRO A 399 28.41 2.00 4.29
CA PRO A 399 29.09 2.21 5.56
C PRO A 399 30.08 1.08 5.86
N ASP A 400 31.31 1.41 6.28
CA ASP A 400 32.37 0.42 6.55
C ASP A 400 32.57 0.12 8.04
N ASN A 401 31.92 0.89 8.92
CA ASN A 401 32.02 0.75 10.36
C ASN A 401 33.47 0.63 10.84
N ALA A 402 34.34 1.54 10.41
CA ALA A 402 35.76 1.43 10.64
C ALA A 402 36.09 1.41 12.15
N GLY A 403 36.73 0.34 12.62
CA GLY A 403 37.05 0.18 14.05
C GLY A 403 35.85 -0.16 14.93
N GLY A 404 34.68 -0.46 14.34
CA GLY A 404 33.49 -0.93 15.06
C GLY A 404 32.80 0.13 15.91
N ASN A 405 33.00 1.41 15.61
CA ASN A 405 32.44 2.52 16.38
C ASN A 405 31.85 3.64 15.50
N GLU A 406 31.67 3.44 14.20
CA GLU A 406 31.15 4.48 13.29
C GLU A 406 29.64 4.38 13.19
N ASN A 407 28.95 5.03 14.12
CA ASN A 407 27.52 4.82 14.30
C ASN A 407 26.63 5.97 13.78
N CYS A 408 27.21 6.96 13.09
CA CYS A 408 26.52 8.20 12.73
C CYS A 408 26.84 8.66 11.31
N LEU A 409 25.82 9.04 10.55
CA LEU A 409 25.98 9.44 9.15
C LEU A 409 26.39 10.91 9.00
N GLU A 410 27.31 11.13 8.07
CA GLU A 410 27.73 12.44 7.59
C GLU A 410 27.76 12.52 6.07
N ILE A 411 27.87 13.74 5.55
CA ILE A 411 28.07 14.01 4.12
C ILE A 411 29.16 15.05 3.90
N GLY A 412 29.73 15.05 2.68
CA GLY A 412 30.61 16.12 2.21
C GLY A 412 32.07 16.01 2.62
N ARG A 413 32.50 14.86 3.18
CA ARG A 413 33.90 14.57 3.52
C ARG A 413 34.85 14.74 2.34
N TRP A 414 34.46 14.23 1.18
CA TRP A 414 35.27 14.26 -0.06
C TRP A 414 34.71 15.23 -1.11
N GLY A 415 33.82 16.13 -0.71
CA GLY A 415 33.00 16.91 -1.63
C GLY A 415 31.76 16.15 -2.10
N GLY A 416 30.75 16.88 -2.55
CA GLY A 416 29.44 16.32 -2.86
C GLY A 416 28.62 15.99 -1.62
N VAL A 417 27.64 15.09 -1.79
CA VAL A 417 26.61 14.75 -0.79
C VAL A 417 26.47 13.25 -0.56
N VAL A 418 27.48 12.47 -0.95
CA VAL A 418 27.56 11.03 -0.62
C VAL A 418 27.76 10.83 0.88
N TRP A 419 27.24 9.72 1.40
CA TRP A 419 27.17 9.42 2.82
C TRP A 419 28.36 8.58 3.28
N ASN A 420 28.82 8.85 4.50
CA ASN A 420 29.83 8.11 5.24
C ASN A 420 29.29 7.88 6.65
N ASP A 421 29.57 6.75 7.29
CA ASP A 421 29.42 6.60 8.74
C ASP A 421 30.69 7.05 9.46
N VAL A 422 30.55 7.64 10.64
CA VAL A 422 31.66 8.12 11.47
C VAL A 422 31.32 7.94 12.95
N PRO A 423 32.33 8.00 13.85
CA PRO A 423 32.06 7.98 15.28
C PRO A 423 31.19 9.17 15.70
N CYS A 424 30.17 8.88 16.51
CA CYS A 424 29.16 9.87 16.89
C CYS A 424 29.67 10.97 17.84
N ASP A 425 30.84 10.75 18.44
CA ASP A 425 31.51 11.66 19.37
C ASP A 425 32.46 12.65 18.67
N TRP A 426 32.70 12.47 17.36
CA TRP A 426 33.43 13.44 16.56
C TRP A 426 32.71 14.78 16.53
N ARG A 427 33.49 15.86 16.51
CA ARG A 427 32.94 17.22 16.44
C ARG A 427 32.99 17.69 15.01
N GLN A 428 31.82 17.98 14.46
CA GLN A 428 31.68 18.49 13.09
C GLN A 428 30.46 19.38 12.94
N ARG A 429 30.35 20.00 11.78
CA ARG A 429 29.22 20.85 11.40
C ARG A 429 27.99 19.98 11.13
N TYR A 430 26.82 20.58 10.95
CA TYR A 430 25.57 19.82 10.80
C TYR A 430 24.57 20.51 9.88
N ILE A 431 23.63 19.72 9.36
CA ILE A 431 22.54 20.22 8.50
C ILE A 431 21.21 19.87 9.14
N CYS A 432 20.38 20.89 9.36
CA CYS A 432 19.01 20.72 9.79
C CYS A 432 18.06 20.75 8.60
N GLU A 433 16.88 20.16 8.75
CA GLU A 433 15.78 20.26 7.81
C GLU A 433 14.52 20.80 8.48
N TYR A 434 13.80 21.64 7.74
CA TYR A 434 12.42 22.00 8.01
C TYR A 434 11.52 21.31 6.98
N VAL A 435 10.39 20.78 7.42
CA VAL A 435 9.48 20.01 6.58
C VAL A 435 8.08 20.61 6.65
N SER A 436 7.63 21.16 5.51
CA SER A 436 6.28 21.71 5.36
C SER A 436 5.34 20.76 4.62
N ARG A 437 4.06 20.81 4.98
CA ARG A 437 2.98 20.04 4.36
C ARG A 437 2.51 20.66 3.05
#